data_AF-A0A5F9D7A9-F1
#
_entry.id   AF-A0A5F9D7A9-F1
#
_cell.length_a   1.000
_cell.length_b   1.000
_cell.length_c   1.000
_cell.angle_alpha   90.00
_cell.angle_beta   90.00
_cell.angle_gamma   90.00
#
_symmetry.space_group_name_H-M   'P 1'
#
loop_
_entity.id
_entity.type
_entity.pdbx_description
1 polymer ?
#
loop_
_entity_poly.entity_id
_entity_poly.type
_entity_poly.pdbx_seq_one_letter_code
_entity_poly.pdbx_strand_id
1 'polypeptide(L)'
;MASTLLISTFCCLLLPLRVLAEVADIPEPVGLQEEAELPARILAEFERNSRKKDKLLCSQLQVADFLQNFLSQKDTTQGLDPLVSEDTSRQKAVEAKEQWKELKATYQDDVEAIRSTVTHALTQMDEAQKKRIQLQEAVEQLQAKKRVAVEKLRAAQEQWRLQQEKHLKHLAEVSAEVRERKTGKQQELEQLRQELGILQQQAGMVQDKLQRHQTFLQLLYTLHGKPLFSEADAEAKAEAELPQEFLHLNLPEEKPRKLTCPQEQSRILEWNTGDTMERDHEVSSKQDGL
;
A
#
# COMPACT_ATOMS: atom_id res chain seq x y z
N MET A 1 -36.42 44.94 16.08
CA MET A 1 -37.33 44.15 15.23
C MET A 1 -36.64 42.93 14.59
N ALA A 2 -35.69 42.28 15.27
CA ALA A 2 -35.04 41.05 14.77
C ALA A 2 -35.36 39.81 15.63
N SER A 3 -35.84 39.99 16.87
CA SER A 3 -36.05 38.89 17.81
C SER A 3 -37.42 38.20 17.68
N THR A 4 -38.43 38.86 17.10
CA THR A 4 -39.76 38.26 16.88
C THR A 4 -39.83 37.35 15.65
N LEU A 5 -38.92 37.52 14.69
CA LEU A 5 -38.86 36.66 13.50
C LEU A 5 -38.14 35.32 13.76
N LEU A 6 -37.27 35.25 14.79
CA LEU A 6 -36.58 34.02 15.17
C LEU A 6 -37.46 33.05 15.97
N ILE A 7 -38.41 33.57 16.76
CA ILE A 7 -39.32 32.73 17.57
C ILE A 7 -40.40 32.08 16.68
N SER A 8 -40.90 32.82 15.67
CA SER A 8 -41.90 32.31 14.72
C SER A 8 -41.34 31.21 13.80
N THR A 9 -40.08 31.35 13.37
CA THR A 9 -39.42 30.33 12.53
C THR A 9 -39.01 29.09 13.32
N PHE A 10 -38.68 29.21 14.61
CA PHE A 10 -38.39 28.04 15.46
C PHE A 10 -39.63 27.20 15.79
N CYS A 11 -40.80 27.83 16.03
CA CYS A 11 -42.05 27.08 16.27
C CYS A 11 -42.55 26.33 15.02
N CYS A 12 -42.34 26.88 13.82
CA CYS A 12 -42.75 26.22 12.57
C CYS A 12 -41.86 25.04 12.17
N LEU A 13 -40.64 24.93 12.71
CA LEU A 13 -39.72 23.82 12.44
C LEU A 13 -39.75 22.71 13.52
N LEU A 14 -40.30 22.98 14.71
CA LEU A 14 -40.47 21.99 15.78
C LEU A 14 -41.79 21.21 15.70
N LEU A 15 -42.84 21.78 15.09
CA LEU A 15 -44.10 21.07 14.88
C LEU A 15 -43.98 19.85 13.93
N PRO A 16 -43.25 19.92 12.81
CA PRO A 16 -43.07 18.77 11.91
C PRO A 16 -42.25 17.64 12.55
N LEU A 17 -41.28 17.97 13.41
CA LEU A 17 -40.41 16.97 14.06
C LEU A 17 -41.14 16.20 15.17
N ARG A 18 -42.09 16.84 15.87
CA ARG A 18 -42.88 16.15 16.90
C ARG A 18 -43.96 15.25 16.31
N VAL A 19 -44.56 15.65 15.20
CA VAL A 19 -45.54 14.83 14.45
C VAL A 19 -44.84 13.68 13.71
N LEU A 20 -43.60 13.85 13.24
CA LEU A 20 -42.83 12.76 12.64
C LEU A 20 -42.28 11.75 13.66
N ALA A 21 -42.00 12.17 14.90
CA ALA A 21 -41.58 11.26 15.97
C ALA A 21 -42.74 10.43 16.54
N GLU A 22 -43.97 10.97 16.55
CA GLU A 22 -45.17 10.27 17.02
C GLU A 22 -45.75 9.30 15.97
N VAL A 23 -45.34 9.43 14.70
CA VAL A 23 -45.64 8.48 13.60
C VAL A 23 -44.56 7.38 13.47
N ALA A 24 -43.38 7.57 14.07
CA ALA A 24 -42.29 6.59 14.04
C ALA A 24 -42.45 5.43 15.04
N ASP A 25 -43.38 5.54 16.01
CA ASP A 25 -43.67 4.50 17.03
C ASP A 25 -44.93 3.67 16.73
N ILE A 26 -45.46 3.72 15.51
CA ILE A 26 -46.49 2.78 15.07
C ILE A 26 -45.76 1.59 14.43
N PRO A 27 -45.77 0.39 15.04
CA PRO A 27 -45.27 -0.79 14.34
C PRO A 27 -46.06 -0.96 13.04
N GLU A 28 -45.33 -1.16 11.93
CA GLU A 28 -45.90 -1.44 10.60
C GLU A 28 -47.09 -2.41 10.71
N PRO A 29 -48.25 -2.09 10.12
CA PRO A 29 -49.38 -3.00 10.12
C PRO A 29 -49.03 -4.21 9.26
N VAL A 30 -48.78 -5.35 9.90
CA VAL A 30 -48.63 -6.68 9.31
C VAL A 30 -49.91 -7.15 8.53
N GLY A 31 -50.93 -6.30 8.39
CA GLY A 31 -52.23 -6.64 7.79
C GLY A 31 -52.38 -6.45 6.27
N LEU A 32 -51.50 -5.71 5.58
CA LEU A 32 -51.70 -5.45 4.14
C LEU A 32 -51.29 -6.61 3.23
N GLN A 33 -50.59 -7.62 3.75
CA GLN A 33 -50.29 -8.82 2.99
C GLN A 33 -51.47 -9.81 3.00
N GLU A 34 -52.24 -9.90 4.10
CA GLU A 34 -53.42 -10.75 4.18
C GLU A 34 -54.60 -10.21 3.35
N GLU A 35 -54.79 -8.89 3.25
CA GLU A 35 -55.90 -8.30 2.46
C GLU A 35 -55.68 -8.33 0.94
N ALA A 36 -54.43 -8.40 0.47
CA ALA A 36 -54.13 -8.67 -0.95
C ALA A 36 -54.18 -10.19 -1.26
N GLU A 37 -53.85 -11.02 -0.28
CA GLU A 37 -53.95 -12.49 -0.36
C GLU A 37 -55.40 -13.00 -0.24
N LEU A 38 -56.30 -12.28 0.42
CA LEU A 38 -57.73 -12.64 0.54
C LEU A 38 -58.43 -12.69 -0.85
N PRO A 39 -58.32 -11.66 -1.71
CA PRO A 39 -58.77 -11.72 -3.11
C PRO A 39 -58.08 -12.83 -3.90
N ALA A 40 -56.77 -13.01 -3.72
CA ALA A 40 -56.02 -14.07 -4.42
C ALA A 40 -56.45 -15.48 -3.98
N ARG A 41 -56.74 -15.70 -2.68
CA ARG A 41 -57.25 -16.96 -2.13
C ARG A 41 -58.67 -17.23 -2.60
N ILE A 42 -59.55 -16.23 -2.59
CA ILE A 42 -60.93 -16.37 -3.10
C ILE A 42 -60.93 -16.67 -4.61
N LEU A 43 -60.07 -16.01 -5.38
CA LEU A 43 -59.87 -16.31 -6.81
C LEU A 43 -59.29 -17.71 -7.01
N ALA A 44 -58.31 -18.13 -6.21
CA ALA A 44 -57.75 -19.48 -6.26
C ALA A 44 -58.78 -20.56 -5.88
N GLU A 45 -59.66 -20.29 -4.92
CA GLU A 45 -60.78 -21.17 -4.56
C GLU A 45 -61.83 -21.24 -5.67
N PHE A 46 -62.19 -20.11 -6.27
CA PHE A 46 -63.09 -20.06 -7.42
C PHE A 46 -62.51 -20.81 -8.62
N GLU A 47 -61.24 -20.60 -8.96
CA GLU A 47 -60.54 -21.34 -10.02
C GLU A 47 -60.47 -22.84 -9.71
N ARG A 48 -60.15 -23.21 -8.46
CA ARG A 48 -60.13 -24.61 -8.04
C ARG A 48 -61.52 -25.24 -8.17
N ASN A 49 -62.57 -24.50 -7.83
CA ASN A 49 -63.96 -24.98 -7.94
C ASN A 49 -64.42 -25.05 -9.40
N SER A 50 -64.05 -24.08 -10.24
CA SER A 50 -64.31 -24.10 -11.69
C SER A 50 -63.62 -25.30 -12.33
N ARG A 51 -62.32 -25.51 -12.07
CA ARG A 51 -61.57 -26.68 -12.59
C ARG A 51 -62.17 -28.00 -12.12
N LYS A 52 -62.76 -28.07 -10.92
CA LYS A 52 -63.49 -29.26 -10.44
C LYS A 52 -64.80 -29.46 -11.20
N LYS A 53 -65.57 -28.39 -11.42
CA LYS A 53 -66.82 -28.43 -12.20
C LYS A 53 -66.54 -28.79 -13.66
N ASP A 54 -65.53 -28.21 -14.27
CA ASP A 54 -65.12 -28.52 -15.65
C ASP A 54 -64.68 -29.98 -15.77
N LYS A 55 -63.89 -30.50 -14.81
CA LYS A 55 -63.54 -31.93 -14.77
C LYS A 55 -64.76 -32.83 -14.62
N LEU A 56 -65.71 -32.45 -13.77
CA LEU A 56 -66.94 -33.21 -13.57
C LEU A 56 -67.78 -33.21 -14.85
N LEU A 57 -67.93 -32.06 -15.50
CA LEU A 57 -68.70 -31.91 -16.73
C LEU A 57 -68.03 -32.65 -17.89
N CYS A 58 -66.71 -32.59 -18.03
CA CYS A 58 -65.94 -33.41 -18.97
C CYS A 58 -66.08 -34.90 -18.67
N SER A 59 -66.06 -35.31 -17.40
CA SER A 59 -66.28 -36.72 -17.02
C SER A 59 -67.70 -37.18 -17.32
N GLN A 60 -68.72 -36.36 -17.06
CA GLN A 60 -70.10 -36.66 -17.39
C GLN A 60 -70.31 -36.72 -18.91
N LEU A 61 -69.70 -35.81 -19.68
CA LEU A 61 -69.70 -35.85 -21.14
C LEU A 61 -68.97 -37.08 -21.68
N GLN A 62 -67.86 -37.50 -21.07
CA GLN A 62 -67.18 -38.75 -21.42
C GLN A 62 -68.05 -39.98 -21.14
N VAL A 63 -68.81 -40.00 -20.05
CA VAL A 63 -69.76 -41.09 -19.76
C VAL A 63 -70.92 -41.06 -20.75
N ALA A 64 -71.45 -39.88 -21.07
CA ALA A 64 -72.51 -39.75 -22.07
C ALA A 64 -72.05 -40.19 -23.47
N ASP A 65 -70.84 -39.78 -23.87
CA ASP A 65 -70.18 -40.21 -25.11
C ASP A 65 -69.91 -41.71 -25.09
N PHE A 66 -69.44 -42.28 -23.97
CA PHE A 66 -69.28 -43.73 -23.83
C PHE A 66 -70.59 -44.48 -23.98
N LEU A 67 -71.67 -44.03 -23.33
CA LEU A 67 -73.00 -44.64 -23.44
C LEU A 67 -73.56 -44.52 -24.86
N GLN A 68 -73.34 -43.38 -25.52
CA GLN A 68 -73.76 -43.15 -26.89
C GLN A 68 -72.98 -44.07 -27.86
N ASN A 69 -71.67 -44.18 -27.70
CA ASN A 69 -70.83 -45.10 -28.45
C ASN A 69 -71.18 -46.56 -28.17
N PHE A 70 -71.53 -46.92 -26.93
CA PHE A 70 -71.98 -48.26 -26.57
C PHE A 70 -73.31 -48.62 -27.25
N LEU A 71 -74.27 -47.68 -27.27
CA LEU A 71 -75.54 -47.87 -27.97
C LEU A 71 -75.33 -47.95 -29.49
N SER A 72 -74.46 -47.12 -30.07
CA SER A 72 -74.13 -47.18 -31.51
C SER A 72 -73.34 -48.43 -31.91
N GLN A 73 -72.48 -48.98 -31.03
CA GLN A 73 -71.77 -50.24 -31.27
C GLN A 73 -72.69 -51.46 -31.12
N LYS A 74 -73.71 -51.39 -30.25
CA LYS A 74 -74.70 -52.46 -30.08
C LYS A 74 -75.54 -52.71 -31.34
N ASP A 75 -75.65 -51.73 -32.23
CA ASP A 75 -76.31 -51.87 -33.54
C ASP A 75 -75.39 -52.44 -34.64
N THR A 76 -74.07 -52.58 -34.40
CA THR A 76 -73.09 -53.04 -35.40
C THR A 76 -72.36 -54.33 -35.05
N THR A 77 -72.39 -54.81 -33.81
CA THR A 77 -71.67 -56.04 -33.41
C THR A 77 -72.61 -57.21 -33.13
N GLN A 78 -73.26 -57.70 -34.17
CA GLN A 78 -73.83 -59.06 -34.19
C GLN A 78 -73.06 -59.85 -35.25
N GLY A 79 -71.89 -60.41 -34.91
CA GLY A 79 -71.21 -61.31 -35.87
C GLY A 79 -69.71 -61.59 -35.74
N LEU A 80 -69.06 -61.46 -34.59
CA LEU A 80 -67.68 -61.93 -34.43
C LEU A 80 -67.52 -62.77 -33.16
N ASP A 81 -66.86 -63.92 -33.35
CA ASP A 81 -66.69 -65.00 -32.38
C ASP A 81 -66.08 -64.48 -31.05
N PRO A 82 -66.80 -64.55 -29.92
CA PRO A 82 -66.41 -63.91 -28.66
C PRO A 82 -65.06 -64.38 -28.09
N LEU A 83 -64.68 -65.63 -28.37
CA LEU A 83 -63.51 -66.27 -27.77
C LEU A 83 -62.17 -65.74 -28.32
N VAL A 84 -62.09 -65.43 -29.63
CA VAL A 84 -60.87 -64.90 -30.26
C VAL A 84 -60.64 -63.42 -29.88
N SER A 85 -61.72 -62.68 -29.62
CA SER A 85 -61.67 -61.29 -29.13
C SER A 85 -61.17 -61.20 -27.68
N GLU A 86 -61.51 -62.17 -26.85
CA GLU A 86 -61.09 -62.19 -25.44
C GLU A 86 -59.60 -62.56 -25.29
N ASP A 87 -59.10 -63.53 -26.05
CA ASP A 87 -57.69 -63.95 -26.02
C ASP A 87 -56.75 -62.86 -26.55
N THR A 88 -57.13 -62.18 -27.63
CA THR A 88 -56.36 -61.02 -28.14
C THR A 88 -56.39 -59.83 -27.18
N SER A 89 -57.48 -59.63 -26.45
CA SER A 89 -57.58 -58.63 -25.39
C SER A 89 -56.69 -58.96 -24.19
N ARG A 90 -56.70 -60.22 -23.73
CA ARG A 90 -55.83 -60.70 -22.64
C ARG A 90 -54.34 -60.55 -23.01
N GLN A 91 -53.97 -60.89 -24.24
CA GLN A 91 -52.61 -60.72 -24.75
C GLN A 91 -52.16 -59.25 -24.74
N LYS A 92 -52.99 -58.33 -25.26
CA LYS A 92 -52.71 -56.88 -25.22
C LYS A 92 -52.60 -56.33 -23.80
N ALA A 93 -53.40 -56.84 -22.86
CA ALA A 93 -53.32 -56.44 -21.46
C ALA A 93 -52.02 -56.92 -20.77
N VAL A 94 -51.48 -58.07 -21.18
CA VAL A 94 -50.17 -58.56 -20.72
C VAL A 94 -49.04 -57.71 -21.30
N GLU A 95 -49.07 -57.42 -22.60
CA GLU A 95 -48.08 -56.56 -23.27
C GLU A 95 -48.05 -55.15 -22.67
N ALA A 96 -49.21 -54.54 -22.43
CA ALA A 96 -49.32 -53.24 -21.76
C ALA A 96 -48.78 -53.27 -20.32
N LYS A 97 -48.94 -54.40 -19.60
CA LYS A 97 -48.35 -54.57 -18.26
C LYS A 97 -46.84 -54.65 -18.30
N GLU A 98 -46.26 -55.35 -19.26
CA GLU A 98 -44.80 -55.41 -19.41
C GLU A 98 -44.23 -54.04 -19.83
N GLN A 99 -44.87 -53.34 -20.78
CA GLN A 99 -44.49 -51.96 -21.12
C GLN A 99 -44.59 -51.00 -19.93
N TRP A 100 -45.63 -51.14 -19.10
CA TRP A 100 -45.75 -50.34 -17.87
C TRP A 100 -44.64 -50.66 -16.85
N LYS A 101 -44.27 -51.93 -16.70
CA LYS A 101 -43.15 -52.32 -15.83
C LYS A 101 -41.83 -51.75 -16.32
N GLU A 102 -41.56 -51.85 -17.62
CA GLU A 102 -40.36 -51.31 -18.24
C GLU A 102 -40.31 -49.79 -18.06
N LEU A 103 -41.39 -49.07 -18.37
CA LEU A 103 -41.47 -47.62 -18.18
C LEU A 103 -41.29 -47.22 -16.70
N LYS A 104 -41.84 -48.01 -15.77
CA LYS A 104 -41.66 -47.75 -14.34
C LYS A 104 -40.22 -47.97 -13.90
N ALA A 105 -39.55 -48.99 -14.44
CA ALA A 105 -38.13 -49.25 -14.16
C ALA A 105 -37.25 -48.12 -14.72
N THR A 106 -37.42 -47.74 -15.99
CA THR A 106 -36.65 -46.64 -16.60
C THR A 106 -36.90 -45.31 -15.91
N TYR A 107 -38.14 -45.02 -15.51
CA TYR A 107 -38.44 -43.84 -14.71
C TYR A 107 -37.73 -43.85 -13.35
N GLN A 108 -37.69 -45.01 -12.67
CA GLN A 108 -36.97 -45.12 -11.39
C GLN A 108 -35.47 -44.93 -11.58
N ASP A 109 -34.88 -45.54 -12.60
CA ASP A 109 -33.46 -45.38 -12.93
C ASP A 109 -33.13 -43.91 -13.25
N ASP A 110 -33.97 -43.23 -14.03
CA ASP A 110 -33.82 -41.81 -14.37
C ASP A 110 -33.93 -40.91 -13.13
N VAL A 111 -34.90 -41.18 -12.24
CA VAL A 111 -35.03 -40.42 -10.99
C VAL A 111 -33.81 -40.63 -10.08
N GLU A 112 -33.27 -41.84 -10.01
CA GLU A 112 -32.06 -42.12 -9.23
C GLU A 112 -30.81 -41.47 -9.85
N ALA A 113 -30.68 -41.50 -11.18
CA ALA A 113 -29.63 -40.81 -11.91
C ALA A 113 -29.70 -39.29 -11.67
N ILE A 114 -30.89 -38.68 -11.78
CA ILE A 114 -31.11 -37.26 -11.48
C ILE A 114 -30.78 -36.96 -10.01
N ARG A 115 -31.21 -37.81 -9.07
CA ARG A 115 -30.91 -37.62 -7.65
C ARG A 115 -29.40 -37.66 -7.38
N SER A 116 -28.68 -38.61 -7.96
CA SER A 116 -27.23 -38.74 -7.79
C SER A 116 -26.46 -37.55 -8.39
N THR A 117 -26.87 -37.09 -9.57
CA THR A 117 -26.26 -35.93 -10.23
C THR A 117 -26.54 -34.63 -9.49
N VAL A 118 -27.77 -34.41 -9.01
CA VAL A 118 -28.12 -33.23 -8.20
C VAL A 118 -27.34 -33.22 -6.88
N THR A 119 -27.28 -34.34 -6.18
CA THR A 119 -26.51 -34.42 -4.92
C THR A 119 -25.03 -34.16 -5.16
N HIS A 120 -24.45 -34.71 -6.23
CA HIS A 120 -23.07 -34.42 -6.61
C HIS A 120 -22.87 -32.93 -6.95
N ALA A 121 -23.74 -32.33 -7.75
CA ALA A 121 -23.65 -30.92 -8.10
C ALA A 121 -23.75 -30.00 -6.87
N LEU A 122 -24.63 -30.33 -5.91
CA LEU A 122 -24.72 -29.59 -4.65
C LEU A 122 -23.42 -29.69 -3.84
N THR A 123 -22.83 -30.88 -3.73
CA THR A 123 -21.54 -31.03 -3.02
C THR A 123 -20.41 -30.24 -3.69
N GLN A 124 -20.34 -30.22 -5.02
CA GLN A 124 -19.36 -29.42 -5.75
C GLN A 124 -19.59 -27.92 -5.55
N MET A 125 -20.85 -27.46 -5.52
CA MET A 125 -21.19 -26.07 -5.26
C MET A 125 -20.75 -25.65 -3.85
N ASP A 126 -20.97 -26.49 -2.83
CA ASP A 126 -20.54 -26.23 -1.46
C ASP A 126 -19.01 -26.13 -1.34
N GLU A 127 -18.28 -27.03 -2.01
CA GLU A 127 -16.83 -26.97 -2.07
C GLU A 127 -16.32 -25.70 -2.79
N ALA A 128 -16.94 -25.34 -3.92
CA ALA A 128 -16.62 -24.13 -4.64
C ALA A 128 -16.87 -22.87 -3.79
N GLN A 129 -17.96 -22.86 -3.02
CA GLN A 129 -18.29 -21.78 -2.11
C GLN A 129 -17.27 -21.67 -0.95
N LYS A 130 -16.86 -22.80 -0.36
CA LYS A 130 -15.79 -22.83 0.65
C LYS A 130 -14.48 -22.27 0.10
N LYS A 131 -14.08 -22.71 -1.11
CA LYS A 131 -12.88 -22.20 -1.79
C LYS A 131 -12.98 -20.71 -2.09
N ARG A 132 -14.16 -20.22 -2.49
CA ARG A 132 -14.41 -18.79 -2.70
C ARG A 132 -14.20 -17.98 -1.43
N ILE A 133 -14.72 -18.45 -0.29
CA ILE A 133 -14.55 -17.78 1.01
C ILE A 133 -13.06 -17.76 1.39
N GLN A 134 -12.35 -18.89 1.26
CA GLN A 134 -10.91 -18.96 1.54
C GLN A 134 -10.09 -18.00 0.67
N LEU A 135 -10.42 -17.90 -0.63
CA LEU A 135 -9.77 -16.95 -1.53
C LEU A 135 -10.08 -15.50 -1.14
N GLN A 136 -11.31 -15.21 -0.72
CA GLN A 136 -11.69 -13.88 -0.25
C GLN A 136 -10.89 -13.49 1.01
N GLU A 137 -10.80 -14.38 1.99
CA GLU A 137 -9.98 -14.18 3.19
C GLU A 137 -8.50 -13.97 2.85
N ALA A 138 -7.94 -14.78 1.93
CA ALA A 138 -6.56 -14.63 1.48
C ALA A 138 -6.32 -13.27 0.80
N VAL A 139 -7.28 -12.80 -0.01
CA VAL A 139 -7.21 -11.47 -0.64
C VAL A 139 -7.26 -10.37 0.41
N GLU A 140 -8.14 -10.45 1.39
CA GLU A 140 -8.24 -9.48 2.48
C GLU A 140 -6.94 -9.43 3.29
N GLN A 141 -6.33 -10.58 3.60
CA GLN A 141 -5.03 -10.66 4.26
C GLN A 141 -3.90 -10.03 3.42
N LEU A 142 -3.86 -10.30 2.12
CA LEU A 142 -2.88 -9.71 1.22
C LEU A 142 -3.06 -8.19 1.13
N GLN A 143 -4.29 -7.70 1.08
CA GLN A 143 -4.58 -6.27 1.11
C GLN A 143 -4.15 -5.62 2.42
N ALA A 144 -4.39 -6.28 3.57
CA ALA A 144 -3.92 -5.80 4.87
C ALA A 144 -2.38 -5.73 4.91
N LYS A 145 -1.70 -6.79 4.47
CA LYS A 145 -0.22 -6.82 4.36
C LYS A 145 0.31 -5.70 3.45
N LYS A 146 -0.36 -5.46 2.32
CA LYS A 146 -0.01 -4.36 1.41
C LYS A 146 -0.13 -2.99 2.09
N ARG A 147 -1.22 -2.73 2.83
CA ARG A 147 -1.40 -1.46 3.57
C ARG A 147 -0.27 -1.25 4.57
N VAL A 148 0.03 -2.26 5.38
CA VAL A 148 1.12 -2.20 6.37
C VAL A 148 2.47 -1.98 5.69
N ALA A 149 2.76 -2.65 4.58
CA ALA A 149 4.01 -2.45 3.83
C ALA A 149 4.15 -1.02 3.28
N VAL A 150 3.05 -0.45 2.76
CA VAL A 150 3.00 0.94 2.27
C VAL A 150 3.23 1.94 3.40
N GLU A 151 2.62 1.71 4.57
CA GLU A 151 2.83 2.56 5.75
C GLU A 151 4.27 2.49 6.26
N LYS A 152 4.86 1.29 6.32
CA LYS A 152 6.27 1.10 6.70
C LYS A 152 7.20 1.83 5.73
N LEU A 153 6.95 1.74 4.43
CA LEU A 153 7.73 2.45 3.41
C LEU A 153 7.63 3.97 3.60
N ARG A 154 6.42 4.48 3.83
CA ARG A 154 6.21 5.91 4.07
C ARG A 154 6.95 6.39 5.32
N ALA A 155 6.87 5.63 6.42
CA ALA A 155 7.56 5.96 7.66
C ALA A 155 9.08 5.95 7.48
N ALA A 156 9.64 4.95 6.79
CA ALA A 156 11.07 4.89 6.48
C ALA A 156 11.52 6.08 5.61
N GLN A 157 10.70 6.46 4.62
CA GLN A 157 10.98 7.62 3.77
C GLN A 157 10.97 8.93 4.56
N GLU A 158 9.98 9.12 5.45
CA GLU A 158 9.91 10.30 6.32
C GLU A 158 11.09 10.36 7.29
N GLN A 159 11.48 9.23 7.88
CA GLN A 159 12.66 9.14 8.73
C GLN A 159 13.93 9.50 7.97
N TRP A 160 14.11 8.97 6.76
CA TRP A 160 15.25 9.30 5.92
C TRP A 160 15.28 10.80 5.58
N ARG A 161 14.14 11.39 5.19
CA ARG A 161 14.03 12.82 4.91
C ARG A 161 14.42 13.66 6.14
N LEU A 162 13.91 13.31 7.31
CA LEU A 162 14.24 14.00 8.56
C LEU A 162 15.74 13.91 8.90
N GLN A 163 16.37 12.75 8.66
CA GLN A 163 17.81 12.60 8.85
C GLN A 163 18.62 13.46 7.87
N GLN A 164 18.20 13.51 6.60
CA GLN A 164 18.82 14.38 5.60
C GLN A 164 18.69 15.85 6.00
N GLU A 165 17.51 16.30 6.43
CA GLU A 165 17.29 17.67 6.89
C GLU A 165 18.16 18.02 8.11
N LYS A 166 18.27 17.11 9.09
CA LYS A 166 19.15 17.29 10.26
C LYS A 166 20.61 17.40 9.84
N HIS A 167 21.06 16.53 8.95
CA HIS A 167 22.42 16.57 8.44
C HIS A 167 22.73 17.88 7.71
N LEU A 168 21.82 18.33 6.83
CA LEU A 168 21.97 19.60 6.12
C LEU A 168 21.97 20.80 7.07
N LYS A 169 21.12 20.81 8.10
CA LYS A 169 21.14 21.86 9.13
C LYS A 169 22.47 21.89 9.88
N HIS A 170 22.96 20.73 10.31
CA HIS A 170 24.25 20.64 10.98
C HIS A 170 25.41 21.10 10.09
N LEU A 171 25.41 20.71 8.81
CA LEU A 171 26.40 21.19 7.85
C LEU A 171 26.35 22.71 7.67
N ALA A 172 25.15 23.30 7.63
CA ALA A 172 24.97 24.74 7.54
C ALA A 172 25.51 25.47 8.79
N GLU A 173 25.21 24.96 9.98
CA GLU A 173 25.73 25.48 11.26
C GLU A 173 27.26 25.43 11.31
N VAL A 174 27.86 24.26 11.03
CA VAL A 174 29.32 24.09 10.99
C VAL A 174 29.94 25.02 9.94
N SER A 175 29.31 25.19 8.77
CA SER A 175 29.81 26.10 7.75
C SER A 175 29.75 27.58 8.18
N ALA A 176 28.76 27.95 8.99
CA ALA A 176 28.64 29.30 9.53
C ALA A 176 29.71 29.54 10.61
N GLU A 177 29.89 28.60 11.54
CA GLU A 177 30.95 28.68 12.56
C GLU A 177 32.35 28.78 11.94
N VAL A 178 32.64 27.98 10.90
CA VAL A 178 33.93 28.03 10.20
C VAL A 178 34.13 29.39 9.53
N ARG A 179 33.08 29.96 8.92
CA ARG A 179 33.16 31.31 8.32
C ARG A 179 33.42 32.36 9.38
N GLU A 180 32.72 32.31 10.51
CA GLU A 180 32.91 33.25 11.62
C GLU A 180 34.33 33.18 12.19
N ARG A 181 34.83 31.97 12.48
CA ARG A 181 36.22 31.76 12.94
C ARG A 181 37.23 32.27 11.93
N LYS A 182 37.01 32.00 10.63
CA LYS A 182 37.87 32.49 9.57
C LYS A 182 37.89 34.02 9.53
N THR A 183 36.72 34.66 9.63
CA THR A 183 36.64 36.13 9.66
C THR A 183 37.30 36.72 10.89
N GLY A 184 37.13 36.13 12.08
CA GLY A 184 37.82 36.57 13.30
C GLY A 184 39.34 36.46 13.19
N LYS A 185 39.84 35.32 12.71
CA LYS A 185 41.28 35.13 12.47
C LYS A 185 41.84 36.09 11.43
N GLN A 186 41.06 36.37 10.38
CA GLN A 186 41.46 37.32 9.36
C GLN A 186 41.55 38.76 9.91
N GLN A 187 40.61 39.17 10.77
CA GLN A 187 40.66 40.46 11.46
C GLN A 187 41.88 40.56 12.40
N GLU A 188 42.18 39.52 13.18
CA GLU A 188 43.38 39.48 14.04
C GLU A 188 44.66 39.64 13.20
N LEU A 189 44.76 38.95 12.07
CA LEU A 189 45.91 39.09 11.16
C LEU A 189 46.03 40.50 10.59
N GLU A 190 44.90 41.14 10.26
CA GLU A 190 44.88 42.51 9.75
C GLU A 190 45.36 43.50 10.81
N GLN A 191 44.96 43.32 12.07
CA GLN A 191 45.44 44.11 13.20
C GLN A 191 46.95 43.95 13.41
N LEU A 192 47.45 42.72 13.44
CA LEU A 192 48.89 42.44 13.57
C LEU A 192 49.70 43.05 12.42
N ARG A 193 49.17 43.03 11.20
CA ARG A 193 49.83 43.70 10.05
C ARG A 193 49.92 45.22 10.23
N GLN A 194 48.87 45.84 10.76
CA GLN A 194 48.88 47.27 11.06
C GLN A 194 49.90 47.60 12.15
N GLU A 195 49.93 46.82 13.23
CA GLU A 195 50.91 46.98 14.32
C GLU A 195 52.35 46.80 13.83
N LEU A 196 52.62 45.79 12.99
CA LEU A 196 53.92 45.60 12.36
C LEU A 196 54.30 46.79 11.48
N GLY A 197 53.35 47.35 10.72
CA GLY A 197 53.58 48.56 9.93
C GLY A 197 53.98 49.76 10.80
N ILE A 198 53.33 49.94 11.96
CA ILE A 198 53.67 51.00 12.92
C ILE A 198 55.06 50.77 13.51
N LEU A 199 55.38 49.54 13.94
CA LEU A 199 56.69 49.20 14.48
C LEU A 199 57.81 49.38 13.46
N GLN A 200 57.58 49.02 12.19
CA GLN A 200 58.53 49.25 11.10
C GLN A 200 58.78 50.74 10.87
N GLN A 201 57.73 51.57 10.89
CA GLN A 201 57.90 53.03 10.81
C GLN A 201 58.72 53.59 11.97
N GLN A 202 58.47 53.12 13.19
CA GLN A 202 59.25 53.53 14.36
C GLN A 202 60.72 53.09 14.24
N ALA A 203 60.98 51.86 13.81
CA ALA A 203 62.33 51.36 13.55
C ALA A 203 63.04 52.21 12.50
N GLY A 204 62.37 52.56 11.40
CA GLY A 204 62.90 53.47 10.38
C GLY A 204 63.25 54.85 10.96
N MET A 205 62.37 55.44 11.78
CA MET A 205 62.63 56.73 12.43
C MET A 205 63.83 56.68 13.38
N VAL A 206 64.02 55.58 14.11
CA VAL A 206 65.19 55.38 14.98
C VAL A 206 66.46 55.21 14.14
N GLN A 207 66.38 54.45 13.04
CA GLN A 207 67.50 54.25 12.12
C GLN A 207 67.92 55.58 11.48
N ASP A 208 66.97 56.39 11.00
CA ASP A 208 67.25 57.72 10.46
C ASP A 208 67.91 58.64 11.49
N LYS A 209 67.44 58.60 12.74
CA LYS A 209 68.08 59.32 13.84
C LYS A 209 69.51 58.83 14.04
N LEU A 210 69.72 57.53 14.10
CA LEU A 210 71.05 56.94 14.27
C LEU A 210 72.00 57.39 13.16
N GLN A 211 71.56 57.34 11.91
CA GLN A 211 72.31 57.83 10.75
C GLN A 211 72.69 59.29 10.90
N ARG A 212 71.76 60.16 11.31
CA ARG A 212 72.08 61.59 11.57
C ARG A 212 73.17 61.75 12.64
N HIS A 213 73.06 61.02 13.76
CA HIS A 213 74.09 61.06 14.81
C HIS A 213 75.44 60.56 14.29
N GLN A 214 75.46 59.51 13.46
CA GLN A 214 76.67 59.01 12.82
C GLN A 214 77.30 60.07 11.91
N THR A 215 76.51 60.76 11.09
CA THR A 215 76.98 61.89 10.26
C THR A 215 77.53 63.04 11.10
N PHE A 216 76.87 63.39 12.21
CA PHE A 216 77.38 64.42 13.13
C PHE A 216 78.71 64.02 13.75
N LEU A 217 78.86 62.76 14.18
CA LEU A 217 80.14 62.25 14.69
C LEU A 217 81.24 62.34 13.63
N GLN A 218 80.95 61.96 12.38
CA GLN A 218 81.90 62.07 11.27
C GLN A 218 82.36 63.53 11.04
N LEU A 219 81.42 64.47 11.08
CA LEU A 219 81.72 65.90 10.97
C LEU A 219 82.62 66.37 12.13
N LEU A 220 82.30 65.99 13.37
CA LEU A 220 83.09 66.35 14.56
C LEU A 220 84.52 65.81 14.47
N TYR A 221 84.71 64.57 14.03
CA TYR A 221 86.04 64.00 13.81
C TYR A 221 86.83 64.77 12.74
N THR A 222 86.16 65.17 11.65
CA THR A 222 86.76 65.97 10.57
C THR A 222 87.22 67.34 11.07
N LEU A 223 86.37 68.04 11.84
CA LEU A 223 86.69 69.34 12.44
C LEU A 223 87.82 69.25 13.48
N HIS A 224 87.92 68.14 14.20
CA HIS A 224 89.00 67.88 15.16
C HIS A 224 90.33 67.47 14.47
N GLY A 225 90.36 67.33 13.14
CA GLY A 225 91.59 67.03 12.39
C GLY A 225 92.16 65.63 12.63
N LYS A 226 91.34 64.68 13.12
CA LYS A 226 91.75 63.27 13.28
C LYS A 226 91.10 62.43 12.17
N PRO A 227 91.87 61.66 11.37
CA PRO A 227 91.29 60.81 10.35
C PRO A 227 90.46 59.70 11.02
N LEU A 228 89.23 59.48 10.53
CA LEU A 228 88.37 58.37 10.94
C LEU A 228 89.05 57.05 10.55
N PHE A 229 89.34 56.20 11.53
CA PHE A 229 89.37 54.77 11.28
C PHE A 229 87.93 54.35 11.01
N SER A 230 87.66 53.92 9.78
CA SER A 230 86.38 53.31 9.42
C SER A 230 86.29 51.96 10.14
N GLU A 231 85.41 51.84 11.13
CA GLU A 231 85.06 50.53 11.72
C GLU A 231 84.50 49.54 10.70
N ALA A 232 84.15 49.99 9.48
CA ALA A 232 83.86 49.10 8.36
C ALA A 232 85.04 48.17 8.00
N ASP A 233 86.29 48.57 8.30
CA ASP A 233 87.47 47.72 8.08
C ASP A 233 87.75 46.76 9.27
N ALA A 234 87.09 46.97 10.42
CA ALA A 234 87.19 46.09 11.59
C ALA A 234 86.04 45.07 11.63
N GLU A 235 84.83 45.44 11.20
CA GLU A 235 83.70 44.51 11.09
C GLU A 235 83.79 43.60 9.85
N ALA A 236 84.41 44.04 8.75
CA ALA A 236 84.74 43.15 7.62
C ALA A 236 85.73 42.03 8.01
N LYS A 237 86.43 42.16 9.14
CA LYS A 237 87.26 41.10 9.73
C LYS A 237 86.57 40.33 10.85
N ALA A 238 85.54 40.88 11.50
CA ALA A 238 84.79 40.19 12.55
C ALA A 238 83.62 39.35 12.00
N GLU A 239 83.04 39.71 10.84
CA GLU A 239 82.07 38.85 10.13
C GLU A 239 82.73 37.65 9.43
N ALA A 240 84.06 37.66 9.27
CA ALA A 240 84.81 36.51 8.76
C ALA A 240 85.00 35.38 9.79
N GLU A 241 84.66 35.61 11.07
CA GLU A 241 84.82 34.65 12.16
C GLU A 241 83.57 34.62 13.08
N LEU A 242 82.40 34.33 12.53
CA LEU A 242 81.30 33.72 13.31
C LEU A 242 80.89 32.38 12.68
N PRO A 243 80.80 31.28 13.46
CA PRO A 243 80.50 29.95 12.95
C PRO A 243 79.15 29.90 12.22
N GLN A 244 79.13 29.15 11.12
CA GLN A 244 77.98 28.83 10.26
C GLN A 244 76.86 28.02 10.96
N GLU A 245 76.62 28.18 12.26
CA GLU A 245 75.68 27.34 13.03
C GLU A 245 74.26 27.89 13.16
N PHE A 246 73.95 29.07 12.61
CA PHE A 246 72.59 29.65 12.64
C PHE A 246 71.82 29.61 11.31
N LEU A 247 72.33 28.92 10.28
CA LEU A 247 71.56 28.59 9.06
C LEU A 247 70.93 27.19 9.07
N HIS A 248 70.85 26.56 10.24
CA HIS A 248 70.17 25.28 10.44
C HIS A 248 69.17 25.34 11.62
N LEU A 249 68.14 26.17 11.49
CA LEU A 249 66.87 25.88 12.17
C LEU A 249 65.77 25.63 11.14
N ASN A 250 65.71 24.35 10.76
CA ASN A 250 64.49 23.59 10.54
C ASN A 250 63.43 24.26 9.65
N LEU A 251 63.59 24.06 8.35
CA LEU A 251 62.46 23.81 7.49
C LEU A 251 61.97 22.38 7.82
N PRO A 252 60.80 22.15 8.44
CA PRO A 252 60.15 20.87 8.24
C PRO A 252 59.58 20.94 6.82
N GLU A 253 60.25 20.28 5.87
CA GLU A 253 59.57 19.80 4.69
C GLU A 253 58.49 18.80 5.13
N GLU A 254 57.32 19.28 5.57
CA GLU A 254 56.12 18.46 5.53
C GLU A 254 55.75 18.28 4.06
N LYS A 255 56.14 17.11 3.53
CA LYS A 255 55.53 16.44 2.38
C LYS A 255 54.03 16.73 2.30
N PRO A 256 53.45 16.85 1.09
CA PRO A 256 52.02 16.96 0.93
C PRO A 256 51.35 15.73 1.57
N ARG A 257 50.70 15.94 2.72
CA ARG A 257 49.80 14.95 3.30
C ARG A 257 48.74 14.69 2.24
N LYS A 258 48.76 13.46 1.71
CA LYS A 258 47.70 12.90 0.90
C LYS A 258 46.38 13.21 1.58
N LEU A 259 45.48 13.87 0.86
CA LEU A 259 44.07 13.91 1.15
C LEU A 259 43.56 12.46 1.15
N THR A 260 43.63 11.78 2.29
CA THR A 260 42.72 10.68 2.57
C THR A 260 41.38 11.30 2.90
N CYS A 261 40.51 11.31 1.90
CA CYS A 261 39.07 11.37 2.05
C CYS A 261 38.64 10.45 3.20
N PRO A 262 37.72 10.84 4.10
CA PRO A 262 37.09 9.88 4.99
C PRO A 262 36.21 8.96 4.14
N GLN A 263 36.75 7.79 3.82
CA GLN A 263 35.99 6.67 3.28
C GLN A 263 35.14 6.07 4.40
N GLU A 264 34.11 6.81 4.81
CA GLU A 264 33.05 6.35 5.72
C GLU A 264 31.66 6.41 5.08
N GLN A 265 31.58 6.45 3.74
CA GLN A 265 30.30 6.35 3.02
C GLN A 265 30.02 4.94 2.45
N SER A 266 30.92 3.97 2.64
CA SER A 266 30.73 2.60 2.15
C SER A 266 30.06 1.67 3.16
N ARG A 267 29.91 2.06 4.42
CA ARG A 267 29.35 1.18 5.47
C ARG A 267 27.83 1.20 5.61
N ILE A 268 27.13 2.05 4.85
CA ILE A 268 25.66 2.15 4.88
C ILE A 268 25.01 1.34 3.73
N LEU A 269 25.80 0.79 2.80
CA LEU A 269 25.30 -0.04 1.70
C LEU A 269 25.56 -1.55 1.86
N GLU A 270 26.15 -1.98 2.98
CA GLU A 270 26.60 -3.36 3.19
C GLU A 270 25.84 -4.09 4.32
N TRP A 271 24.58 -3.71 4.55
CA TRP A 271 23.69 -4.45 5.47
C TRP A 271 22.31 -4.71 4.85
N ASN A 272 22.23 -5.10 3.58
CA ASN A 272 21.00 -5.63 2.98
C ASN A 272 21.27 -6.61 1.82
N THR A 273 22.29 -7.45 1.95
CA THR A 273 22.54 -8.55 1.01
C THR A 273 23.02 -9.78 1.77
N GLY A 274 22.18 -10.23 2.70
CA GLY A 274 22.31 -11.53 3.36
C GLY A 274 20.91 -12.12 3.54
N ASP A 275 20.72 -13.33 3.02
CA ASP A 275 19.60 -14.26 3.25
C ASP A 275 18.25 -13.98 2.58
N THR A 276 18.07 -14.54 1.38
CA THR A 276 17.18 -15.72 1.17
C THR A 276 17.24 -16.17 -0.30
N MET A 277 18.16 -17.10 -0.60
CA MET A 277 18.03 -18.02 -1.74
C MET A 277 18.57 -19.37 -1.27
N GLU A 278 17.86 -19.98 -0.31
CA GLU A 278 18.00 -21.42 -0.07
C GLU A 278 17.26 -22.12 -1.21
N ARG A 279 18.07 -22.72 -2.07
CA ARG A 279 17.69 -23.29 -3.36
C ARG A 279 17.67 -24.80 -3.15
N ASP A 280 16.55 -25.33 -2.70
CA ASP A 280 16.38 -26.78 -2.57
C ASP A 280 16.13 -27.40 -3.95
N HIS A 281 17.22 -27.92 -4.53
CA HIS A 281 17.17 -28.91 -5.59
C HIS A 281 18.22 -29.99 -5.30
N GLU A 282 17.79 -31.07 -4.64
CA GLU A 282 18.32 -32.44 -4.76
C GLU A 282 17.08 -33.35 -4.84
N VAL A 283 16.62 -33.76 -6.02
CA VAL A 283 17.01 -34.98 -6.75
C VAL A 283 17.12 -36.21 -5.84
N SER A 284 16.05 -37.00 -5.78
CA SER A 284 16.16 -38.44 -5.59
C SER A 284 15.12 -39.15 -6.47
N SER A 285 15.50 -39.35 -7.72
CA SER A 285 14.94 -40.44 -8.53
C SER A 285 15.51 -41.76 -7.99
N LYS A 286 14.65 -42.65 -7.53
CA LYS A 286 14.91 -44.09 -7.53
C LYS A 286 13.82 -44.77 -8.32
N GLN A 287 14.23 -45.23 -9.49
CA GLN A 287 13.54 -46.18 -10.34
C GLN A 287 13.87 -47.61 -9.89
N ASP A 288 12.87 -48.47 -10.03
CA ASP A 288 12.89 -49.91 -10.32
C ASP A 288 13.32 -50.94 -9.26
N GLY A 289 12.42 -51.90 -9.02
CA GLY A 289 12.77 -53.26 -8.61
C GLY A 289 11.69 -54.06 -7.86
N LEU A 290 10.81 -54.74 -8.62
CA LEU A 290 9.92 -55.90 -8.34
C LEU A 290 8.41 -55.64 -8.38
#